data_AF-W4VQT7-F1
#
_entry.id   AF-W4VQT7-F1
#
_cell.length_a   1.000
_cell.length_b   1.000
_cell.length_c   1.000
_cell.angle_alpha   90.00
_cell.angle_beta   90.00
_cell.angle_gamma   90.00
#
_symmetry.space_group_name_H-M   'P 1'
#
loop_
_entity.id
_entity.type
_entity.pdbx_description
1 polymer ?
#
loop_
_entity_poly.entity_id
_entity_poly.type
_entity_poly.pdbx_seq_one_letter_code
_entity_poly.pdbx_strand_id
1 'polypeptide(L)'
;MEYEEFEATIEDVETGEEFSFDSEEGVASFVFLIPLGIVMTPAVLTALFHTGAMIIVGGAAYVVATHANRSKNYSHFAAVVKSGSVYHGGGLSKTKAVARIKSGKDTWSVSSNQAKGVAASANPSGQPINEVDKLNGKPKKGYYYHWHPYKRTPKAHAFYGNPVK
;
A
#
# COMPACT_ATOMS: atom_id res chain seq x y z
N MET A 1 5.84 9.01 30.58
CA MET A 1 5.44 9.79 29.40
C MET A 1 3.93 9.74 29.39
N GLU A 2 3.33 10.87 29.72
CA GLU A 2 1.90 11.11 29.60
C GLU A 2 1.61 11.26 28.10
N TYR A 3 0.65 10.51 27.56
CA TYR A 3 0.26 10.63 26.16
C TYR A 3 -0.70 11.82 26.07
N GLU A 4 -0.41 12.79 25.19
CA GLU A 4 -1.40 13.83 24.89
C GLU A 4 -2.58 13.19 24.18
N GLU A 5 -3.75 13.47 24.73
CA GLU A 5 -5.04 13.15 24.16
C GLU A 5 -5.27 13.99 22.91
N PHE A 6 -5.73 13.37 21.83
CA PHE A 6 -6.12 14.10 20.63
C PHE A 6 -7.27 13.39 19.90
N GLU A 7 -8.10 14.20 19.28
CA GLU A 7 -9.12 13.78 18.33
C GLU A 7 -8.66 14.10 16.91
N ALA A 8 -8.88 13.19 15.95
CA ALA A 8 -8.70 13.48 14.53
C ALA A 8 -9.90 13.02 13.71
N THR A 9 -10.26 13.81 12.71
CA THR A 9 -11.17 13.38 11.64
C THR A 9 -10.34 12.98 10.43
N ILE A 10 -10.56 11.76 9.94
CA ILE A 10 -9.86 11.16 8.81
C ILE A 10 -10.87 10.94 7.69
N GLU A 11 -10.64 11.52 6.52
CA GLU A 11 -11.50 11.32 5.34
C GLU A 11 -10.98 10.17 4.47
N ASP A 12 -11.89 9.30 4.01
CA ASP A 12 -11.61 8.30 2.98
C ASP A 12 -11.36 8.97 1.63
N VAL A 13 -10.19 8.70 1.07
CA VAL A 13 -9.74 9.33 -0.18
C VAL A 13 -10.56 8.88 -1.40
N GLU A 14 -11.28 7.76 -1.32
CA GLU A 14 -12.13 7.22 -2.38
C GLU A 14 -13.62 7.56 -2.17
N THR A 15 -14.13 7.50 -0.93
CA THR A 15 -15.57 7.66 -0.65
C THR A 15 -15.97 9.02 -0.09
N GLY A 16 -15.02 9.81 0.43
CA GLY A 16 -15.30 11.05 1.17
C GLY A 16 -15.95 10.81 2.54
N GLU A 17 -15.97 9.55 3.01
CA GLU A 17 -16.50 9.21 4.32
C GLU A 17 -15.53 9.66 5.41
N GLU A 18 -16.06 10.36 6.42
CA GLU A 18 -15.28 10.88 7.53
C GLU A 18 -15.29 9.94 8.73
N PHE A 19 -14.15 9.88 9.41
CA PHE A 19 -13.90 8.95 10.49
C PHE A 19 -13.25 9.66 11.67
N SER A 20 -13.92 9.68 12.82
CA SER A 20 -13.34 10.23 14.04
C SER A 20 -12.47 9.19 14.76
N PHE A 21 -11.26 9.59 15.12
CA PHE A 21 -10.35 8.86 15.96
C PHE A 21 -10.20 9.60 17.28
N ASP A 22 -10.47 8.91 18.38
CA ASP A 22 -10.25 9.39 19.74
C ASP A 22 -9.19 8.51 20.41
N SER A 23 -8.13 9.14 20.90
CA SER A 23 -7.03 8.46 21.59
C SER A 23 -7.35 8.01 23.02
N GLU A 24 -8.36 8.59 23.66
CA GLU A 24 -8.77 8.30 25.06
C GLU A 24 -9.55 6.98 25.14
N GLU A 25 -10.49 6.75 24.21
CA GLU A 25 -11.31 5.54 24.19
C GLU A 25 -10.53 4.32 23.66
N GLY A 26 -9.46 4.52 22.89
CA GLY A 26 -8.77 3.43 22.17
C GLY A 26 -9.66 2.72 21.14
N VAL A 27 -10.86 3.25 20.91
CA VAL A 27 -11.87 2.77 19.97
C VAL A 27 -12.12 3.90 18.99
N ALA A 28 -11.62 3.75 17.76
CA ALA A 28 -12.17 4.55 16.68
C ALA A 28 -13.68 4.25 16.61
N SER A 29 -14.53 5.29 16.54
CA SER A 29 -15.99 5.14 16.44
C SER A 29 -16.43 4.32 15.21
N PHE A 30 -15.47 4.01 14.32
CA PHE A 30 -15.51 2.94 13.35
C PHE A 30 -14.21 2.10 13.40
N VAL A 31 -14.35 0.77 13.43
CA VAL A 31 -13.23 -0.15 13.19
C VAL A 31 -12.89 -0.10 11.70
N PHE A 32 -11.94 0.75 11.28
CA PHE A 32 -11.33 0.56 9.97
C PHE A 32 -10.79 -0.85 9.89
N LEU A 33 -11.01 -1.52 8.75
CA LEU A 33 -10.26 -2.73 8.51
C LEU A 33 -8.81 -2.29 8.45
N ILE A 34 -8.04 -2.61 9.49
CA ILE A 34 -6.59 -2.56 9.51
C ILE A 34 -6.14 -3.98 9.16
N PRO A 35 -6.16 -4.41 7.87
CA PRO A 35 -5.65 -5.72 7.47
C PRO A 35 -4.12 -5.79 7.57
N LEU A 36 -3.50 -4.82 8.25
CA LEU A 36 -2.09 -4.79 8.49
C LEU A 36 -1.75 -6.02 9.33
N GLY A 37 -0.90 -6.89 8.81
CA GLY A 37 -0.14 -7.83 9.66
C GLY A 37 0.88 -7.11 10.54
N ILE A 38 0.58 -5.85 10.92
CA ILE A 38 1.40 -4.87 11.60
C ILE A 38 0.59 -4.46 12.82
N VAL A 39 1.06 -4.85 14.00
CA VAL A 39 0.52 -4.32 15.25
C VAL A 39 1.05 -2.88 15.37
N MET A 40 0.16 -1.89 15.29
CA MET A 40 0.52 -0.48 15.49
C MET A 40 -0.25 0.05 16.69
N THR A 41 0.42 0.87 17.50
CA THR A 41 -0.23 1.55 18.62
C THR A 41 -1.05 2.75 18.09
N PRO A 42 -2.07 3.20 18.84
CA PRO A 42 -2.74 4.48 18.62
C PRO A 42 -1.78 5.62 18.25
N ALA A 43 -0.74 5.85 19.05
CA ALA A 43 0.24 6.91 18.81
C ALA A 43 1.01 6.79 17.46
N VAL A 44 1.26 5.57 16.97
CA VAL A 44 1.90 5.36 15.66
C VAL A 44 0.94 5.70 14.53
N LEU A 45 -0.34 5.31 14.65
CA LEU A 45 -1.38 5.67 13.67
C LEU A 45 -1.51 7.20 13.58
N THR A 46 -1.57 7.88 14.72
CA THR A 46 -1.59 9.35 14.80
C THR A 46 -0.41 10.00 14.08
N ALA A 47 0.81 9.58 14.42
CA ALA A 47 2.01 10.17 13.85
C ALA A 47 2.08 9.93 12.33
N LEU A 48 1.67 8.75 11.86
CA LEU A 48 1.59 8.45 10.43
C LEU A 48 0.52 9.29 9.73
N PHE A 49 -0.63 9.49 10.36
CA PHE A 49 -1.69 10.33 9.81
C PHE A 49 -1.26 11.79 9.69
N HIS A 50 -0.76 12.39 10.78
CA HIS A 50 -0.29 13.79 10.79
C HIS A 50 0.84 14.07 9.79
N THR A 51 1.67 13.08 9.48
CA THR A 51 2.74 13.23 8.48
C THR A 51 2.28 12.99 7.03
N GLY A 52 1.01 12.64 6.80
CA GLY A 52 0.50 12.20 5.50
C GLY A 52 1.07 10.84 5.05
N ALA A 53 1.71 10.14 5.98
CA ALA A 53 2.28 8.81 5.80
C ALA A 53 1.22 7.70 5.93
N MET A 54 -0.03 8.03 6.23
CA MET A 54 -1.18 7.13 6.21
C MET A 54 -2.37 7.77 5.48
N ILE A 55 -3.11 6.97 4.72
CA ILE A 55 -4.37 7.33 4.05
C ILE A 55 -5.41 6.22 4.25
N ILE A 56 -6.69 6.57 4.17
CA ILE A 56 -7.79 5.60 4.10
C ILE A 56 -8.29 5.54 2.65
N VAL A 57 -8.46 4.32 2.13
CA VAL A 57 -8.99 4.08 0.77
C VAL A 57 -9.99 2.94 0.83
N GLY A 58 -11.26 3.24 0.60
CA GLY A 58 -12.36 2.27 0.63
C GLY A 58 -12.51 1.58 1.99
N GLY A 59 -12.45 2.34 3.08
CA GLY A 59 -12.58 1.91 4.47
C GLY A 59 -11.36 1.17 5.03
N ALA A 60 -10.25 1.11 4.29
CA ALA A 60 -9.04 0.42 4.69
C ALA A 60 -7.84 1.36 4.81
N ALA A 61 -7.05 1.16 5.87
CA ALA A 61 -5.82 1.92 6.10
C ALA A 61 -4.67 1.48 5.19
N TYR A 62 -3.96 2.46 4.62
CA TYR A 62 -2.72 2.27 3.86
C TYR A 62 -1.64 3.21 4.38
N VAL A 63 -0.41 2.69 4.56
CA VAL A 63 0.74 3.44 5.07
C VAL A 63 1.80 3.56 3.98
N VAL A 64 2.43 4.72 3.84
CA VAL A 64 3.48 4.96 2.83
C VAL A 64 4.58 3.90 2.94
N ALA A 65 5.00 3.37 1.79
CA ALA A 65 5.90 2.21 1.69
C ALA A 65 7.25 2.37 2.39
N THR A 66 7.67 3.61 2.64
CA THR A 66 8.91 3.95 3.37
C THR A 66 8.78 3.79 4.89
N HIS A 67 7.57 3.91 5.43
CA HIS A 67 7.30 3.82 6.88
C HIS A 67 6.54 2.54 7.27
N ALA A 68 5.98 1.82 6.31
CA ALA A 68 5.27 0.57 6.56
C ALA A 68 6.20 -0.50 7.17
N ASN A 69 5.93 -0.90 8.41
CA ASN A 69 6.62 -2.03 9.04
C ASN A 69 6.13 -3.34 8.40
N ARG A 70 7.03 -4.14 7.85
CA ARG A 70 6.64 -5.29 7.01
C ARG A 70 6.47 -6.52 7.89
N SER A 71 5.24 -7.04 7.94
CA SER A 71 4.97 -8.32 8.60
C SER A 71 5.87 -9.41 8.01
N LYS A 72 6.55 -10.17 8.86
CA LYS A 72 7.32 -11.36 8.43
C LYS A 72 6.41 -12.48 7.88
N ASN A 73 5.10 -12.39 8.12
CA ASN A 73 4.13 -13.41 7.78
C ASN A 73 3.60 -13.30 6.35
N TYR A 74 3.85 -12.17 5.67
CA TYR A 74 3.30 -11.89 4.34
C TYR A 74 4.39 -11.46 3.35
N SER A 75 4.33 -12.04 2.15
CA SER A 75 5.21 -11.66 1.03
C SER A 75 4.61 -10.61 0.11
N HIS A 76 3.30 -10.38 0.20
CA HIS A 76 2.54 -9.50 -0.67
C HIS A 76 1.58 -8.65 0.16
N PHE A 77 1.32 -7.44 -0.31
CA PHE A 77 0.48 -6.46 0.35
C PHE A 77 -0.38 -5.75 -0.69
N ALA A 78 -1.57 -5.30 -0.27
CA ALA A 78 -2.35 -4.37 -1.07
C ALA A 78 -1.54 -3.09 -1.29
N ALA A 79 -1.63 -2.47 -2.47
CA ALA A 79 -1.02 -1.17 -2.70
C ALA A 79 -1.98 -0.22 -3.39
N VAL A 80 -1.71 1.07 -3.22
CA VAL A 80 -2.32 2.18 -3.94
C VAL A 80 -1.26 3.24 -4.23
N VAL A 81 -1.40 3.92 -5.37
CA VAL A 81 -0.56 5.07 -5.74
C VAL A 81 -1.37 6.34 -5.52
N LYS A 82 -0.87 7.26 -4.70
CA LYS A 82 -1.46 8.59 -4.50
C LYS A 82 -0.34 9.64 -4.49
N SER A 83 -0.52 10.70 -5.28
CA SER A 83 0.42 11.82 -5.37
C SER A 83 1.88 11.40 -5.62
N GLY A 84 2.09 10.35 -6.43
CA GLY A 84 3.41 9.82 -6.76
C GLY A 84 4.05 8.90 -5.70
N SER A 85 3.39 8.70 -4.56
CA SER A 85 3.82 7.80 -3.50
C SER A 85 3.06 6.47 -3.54
N VAL A 86 3.75 5.39 -3.17
CA VAL A 86 3.13 4.06 -3.00
C VAL A 86 2.79 3.87 -1.52
N TYR A 87 1.54 3.52 -1.25
CA TYR A 87 1.06 3.18 0.09
C TYR A 87 0.73 1.68 0.16
N HIS A 88 1.14 1.04 1.26
CA HIS A 88 0.93 -0.36 1.59
C HIS A 88 -0.29 -0.53 2.48
N GLY A 89 -1.22 -1.36 2.04
CA GLY A 89 -2.32 -1.83 2.86
C GLY A 89 -2.03 -3.22 3.40
N GLY A 90 -3.10 -3.96 3.67
CA GLY A 90 -3.00 -5.26 4.34
C GLY A 90 -2.23 -6.35 3.61
N GLY A 91 -1.76 -7.32 4.40
CA GLY A 91 -1.08 -8.52 3.90
C GLY A 91 -2.01 -9.38 3.04
N LEU A 92 -1.47 -9.93 1.96
CA LEU A 92 -2.17 -10.77 0.99
C LEU A 92 -1.45 -12.11 0.83
N SER A 93 -2.24 -13.18 0.72
CA SER A 93 -1.71 -14.42 0.14
C SER A 93 -1.39 -14.20 -1.35
N LYS A 94 -0.52 -15.05 -1.93
CA LYS A 94 -0.19 -14.97 -3.36
C LYS A 94 -1.44 -14.99 -4.25
N THR A 95 -2.40 -15.89 -3.96
CA THR A 95 -3.65 -15.99 -4.72
C THR A 95 -4.47 -14.70 -4.65
N LYS A 96 -4.58 -14.09 -3.45
CA LYS A 96 -5.29 -12.81 -3.28
C LYS A 96 -4.56 -11.67 -3.99
N ALA A 97 -3.23 -11.64 -3.96
CA ALA A 97 -2.43 -10.65 -4.69
C ALA A 97 -2.64 -10.77 -6.22
N VAL A 98 -2.65 -11.99 -6.76
CA VAL A 98 -2.94 -12.24 -8.19
C VAL A 98 -4.34 -11.78 -8.56
N ALA A 99 -5.35 -12.13 -7.75
CA ALA A 99 -6.73 -11.69 -7.98
C ALA A 99 -6.85 -10.16 -7.96
N ARG A 100 -6.14 -9.48 -7.05
CA ARG A 100 -6.10 -8.02 -6.95
C ARG A 100 -5.52 -7.38 -8.22
N ILE A 101 -4.37 -7.88 -8.71
CA ILE A 101 -3.80 -7.41 -9.99
C ILE A 101 -4.80 -7.66 -11.14
N LYS A 102 -5.43 -8.83 -11.20
CA LYS A 102 -6.47 -9.16 -12.20
C LYS A 102 -7.63 -8.15 -12.21
N SER A 103 -7.97 -7.59 -11.04
CA SER A 103 -8.98 -6.53 -10.89
C SER A 103 -8.49 -5.11 -11.23
N GLY A 104 -7.26 -4.95 -11.75
CA GLY A 104 -6.69 -3.63 -12.05
C GLY A 104 -6.21 -2.86 -10.83
N LYS A 105 -6.04 -3.53 -9.67
CA LYS A 105 -5.58 -2.91 -8.43
C LYS A 105 -4.14 -3.28 -8.13
N ASP A 106 -3.37 -2.33 -7.61
CA ASP A 106 -1.94 -2.51 -7.38
C ASP A 106 -1.62 -3.41 -6.18
N THR A 107 -0.43 -3.99 -6.21
CA THR A 107 0.15 -4.76 -5.09
C THR A 107 1.59 -4.32 -4.85
N TRP A 108 2.09 -4.59 -3.65
CA TRP A 108 3.51 -4.48 -3.33
C TRP A 108 4.02 -5.83 -2.80
N SER A 109 5.25 -6.21 -3.16
CA SER A 109 5.88 -7.45 -2.70
C SER A 109 7.27 -7.22 -2.09
N VAL A 110 7.64 -8.10 -1.16
CA VAL A 110 8.91 -8.02 -0.41
C VAL A 110 10.16 -8.15 -1.29
N SER A 111 10.04 -8.66 -2.50
CA SER A 111 11.13 -8.76 -3.47
C SER A 111 10.65 -8.67 -4.91
N SER A 112 11.58 -8.36 -5.83
CA SER A 112 11.31 -8.33 -7.27
C SER A 112 10.81 -9.68 -7.79
N ASN A 113 11.37 -10.79 -7.32
CA ASN A 113 10.95 -12.13 -7.75
C ASN A 113 9.52 -12.46 -7.30
N GLN A 114 9.13 -12.03 -6.08
CA GLN A 114 7.77 -12.19 -5.59
C GLN A 114 6.79 -11.34 -6.44
N ALA A 115 7.14 -10.08 -6.71
CA ALA A 115 6.34 -9.20 -7.57
C ALA A 115 6.19 -9.76 -9.00
N LYS A 116 7.30 -10.23 -9.60
CA LYS A 116 7.32 -10.89 -10.91
C LYS A 116 6.37 -12.09 -10.93
N GLY A 117 6.41 -12.92 -9.89
CA GLY A 117 5.54 -14.09 -9.75
C GLY A 117 4.06 -13.73 -9.73
N VAL A 118 3.68 -12.64 -9.05
CA VAL A 118 2.30 -12.13 -9.05
C VAL A 118 1.91 -11.63 -10.45
N ALA A 119 2.74 -10.78 -11.08
CA ALA A 119 2.47 -10.22 -12.40
C ALA A 119 2.35 -11.30 -13.49
N ALA A 120 3.27 -12.28 -13.50
CA ALA A 120 3.23 -13.42 -14.42
C ALA A 120 1.97 -14.27 -14.23
N SER A 121 1.54 -14.48 -12.98
CA SER A 121 0.35 -15.28 -12.68
C SER A 121 -0.95 -14.53 -12.99
N ALA A 122 -0.91 -13.19 -12.99
CA ALA A 122 -2.05 -12.37 -13.35
C ALA A 122 -2.35 -12.40 -14.85
N ASN A 123 -1.32 -12.49 -15.69
CA ASN A 123 -1.46 -12.72 -17.13
C ASN A 123 -0.43 -13.77 -17.62
N PRO A 124 -0.80 -15.06 -17.65
CA PRO A 124 0.11 -16.15 -17.99
C PRO A 124 0.36 -16.28 -19.51
N SER A 125 -0.29 -15.46 -20.35
CA SER A 125 -0.16 -15.53 -21.81
C SER A 125 1.18 -15.00 -22.33
N GLY A 126 2.06 -14.48 -21.46
CA GLY A 126 3.39 -14.03 -21.84
C GLY A 126 4.22 -13.59 -20.64
N GLN A 127 5.41 -13.05 -20.91
CA GLN A 127 6.32 -12.61 -19.85
C GLN A 127 5.86 -11.27 -19.24
N PRO A 128 5.95 -11.11 -17.91
CA PRO A 128 5.74 -9.81 -17.27
C PRO A 128 6.89 -8.86 -17.64
N ILE A 129 6.62 -7.56 -17.54
CA ILE A 129 7.55 -6.50 -17.95
C ILE A 129 8.04 -5.77 -16.70
N ASN A 130 9.36 -5.65 -16.51
CA ASN A 130 9.93 -4.93 -15.37
C ASN A 130 10.24 -3.49 -15.76
N GLU A 131 9.71 -2.53 -15.01
CA GLU A 131 9.85 -1.11 -15.31
C GLU A 131 10.01 -0.28 -14.04
N VAL A 132 10.43 0.96 -14.27
CA VAL A 132 10.33 2.07 -13.34
C VAL A 132 10.05 3.29 -14.19
N ASP A 133 9.19 4.19 -13.71
CA ASP A 133 8.89 5.40 -14.45
C ASP A 133 10.15 6.23 -14.66
N LYS A 134 10.29 6.78 -15.86
CA LYS A 134 11.47 7.53 -16.28
C LYS A 134 11.14 9.00 -16.49
N LEU A 135 12.07 9.87 -16.09
CA LEU A 135 12.13 11.27 -16.46
C LEU A 135 13.43 11.49 -17.25
N ASN A 136 13.33 12.03 -18.45
CA ASN A 136 14.48 12.28 -19.34
C ASN A 136 15.35 11.01 -19.55
N GLY A 137 14.70 9.86 -19.76
CA GLY A 137 15.37 8.57 -19.98
C GLY A 137 15.98 7.92 -18.74
N LYS A 138 15.96 8.59 -17.57
CA LYS A 138 16.49 8.09 -16.30
C LYS A 138 15.36 7.72 -15.34
N PRO A 139 15.53 6.71 -14.46
CA PRO A 139 14.57 6.43 -13.40
C PRO A 139 14.23 7.71 -12.62
N LYS A 140 12.93 8.00 -12.48
CA LYS A 140 12.46 9.21 -11.83
C LYS A 140 12.59 9.06 -10.31
N LYS A 141 13.22 10.03 -9.64
CA LYS A 141 13.36 10.03 -8.18
C LYS A 141 11.99 9.99 -7.50
N GLY A 142 11.86 9.20 -6.42
CA GLY A 142 10.61 8.98 -5.70
C GLY A 142 9.71 7.89 -6.29
N TYR A 143 10.00 7.37 -7.49
CA TYR A 143 9.20 6.34 -8.13
C TYR A 143 9.70 4.94 -7.77
N TYR A 144 8.81 3.95 -7.90
CA TYR A 144 9.06 2.58 -7.48
C TYR A 144 9.27 1.66 -8.68
N TYR A 145 10.22 0.75 -8.54
CA TYR A 145 10.35 -0.38 -9.44
C TYR A 145 9.12 -1.28 -9.34
N HIS A 146 8.65 -1.78 -10.48
CA HIS A 146 7.45 -2.59 -10.55
C HIS A 146 7.44 -3.53 -11.74
N TRP A 147 6.67 -4.59 -11.60
CA TRP A 147 6.32 -5.47 -12.71
C TRP A 147 4.91 -5.17 -13.19
N HIS A 148 4.76 -5.09 -14.52
CA HIS A 148 3.48 -5.17 -15.19
C HIS A 148 3.20 -6.61 -15.63
N PRO A 149 1.92 -7.05 -15.62
CA PRO A 149 1.51 -8.24 -16.36
C PRO A 149 1.84 -8.13 -17.86
N TYR A 150 1.83 -9.25 -18.57
CA TYR A 150 2.09 -9.27 -20.03
C TYR A 150 1.23 -8.22 -20.77
N LYS A 151 1.86 -7.48 -21.70
CA LYS A 151 1.27 -6.34 -22.43
C LYS A 151 0.65 -5.25 -21.52
N ARG A 152 1.11 -5.12 -20.27
CA ARG A 152 0.53 -4.21 -19.27
C ARG A 152 -0.99 -4.40 -19.11
N THR A 153 -1.43 -5.66 -19.24
CA THR A 153 -2.84 -6.04 -19.19
C THR A 153 -3.01 -7.15 -18.16
N PRO A 154 -3.78 -6.92 -17.09
CA PRO A 154 -4.49 -5.69 -16.73
C PRO A 154 -3.54 -4.52 -16.38
N LYS A 155 -4.09 -3.29 -16.42
CA LYS A 155 -3.38 -2.05 -16.05
C LYS A 155 -3.22 -1.97 -14.54
N ALA A 156 -2.19 -2.65 -14.02
CA ALA A 156 -1.83 -2.64 -12.62
C ALA A 156 -0.33 -2.87 -12.46
N HIS A 157 0.16 -2.56 -11.26
CA HIS A 157 1.56 -2.64 -10.89
C HIS A 157 1.75 -3.63 -9.74
N ALA A 158 2.74 -4.51 -9.89
CA ALA A 158 3.30 -5.28 -8.80
C ALA A 158 4.62 -4.62 -8.36
N PHE A 159 4.52 -3.67 -7.43
CA PHE A 159 5.64 -2.90 -6.90
C PHE A 159 6.57 -3.76 -6.04
N TYR A 160 7.83 -3.33 -5.93
CA TYR A 160 8.80 -3.92 -5.00
C TYR A 160 9.91 -2.94 -4.66
N GLY A 161 10.62 -3.24 -3.56
CA GLY A 161 11.81 -2.48 -3.17
C GLY A 161 11.50 -1.06 -2.65
N ASN A 162 12.54 -0.25 -2.63
CA ASN A 162 12.50 1.15 -2.17
C ASN A 162 12.38 2.10 -3.38
N PRO A 163 11.90 3.34 -3.16
CA PRO A 163 11.85 4.32 -4.23
C PRO A 163 13.25 4.67 -4.74
N VAL A 164 13.33 5.07 -6.02
CA VAL A 164 14.55 5.58 -6.64
C VAL A 164 15.03 6.83 -5.90
N LYS A 165 16.33 6.86 -5.57
CA LYS A 165 17.00 7.95 -4.85
C LYS A 165 17.51 9.06 -5.76
#